data_AF-A0A4Q6BZ95-F1
#
_entry.id   AF-A0A4Q6BZ95-F1
#
_cell.length_a   1.000
_cell.length_b   1.000
_cell.length_c   1.000
_cell.angle_alpha   90.00
_cell.angle_beta   90.00
_cell.angle_gamma   90.00
#
_symmetry.space_group_name_H-M   'P 1'
#
loop_
_entity.id
_entity.type
_entity.pdbx_description
1 polymer ?
#
loop_
_entity_poly.entity_id
_entity_poly.type
_entity_poly.pdbx_seq_one_letter_code
_entity_poly.pdbx_strand_id
1 'polypeptide(L)'
;MRLLNLVKPIMFTFAILVGFSALAQEPVNCRAEVDKVCSPTQAGGKGAVLKCLSENQEKIPVVCKLEIERFIRAAQQTQDQSEGALATIGGLNAPNPPFPTLALESSYFGGDYSLSNSRLNLTSPFAGGETETWTASLAGGHVAIGSNPVLSNGDLIPKTLDRVEVALQYEKKLPGYRRWSVKGSVGSSGDELFKSGKDSLLSLNLQYGYPSKGGGFWTYFLFLSNNSPFGSFVPIPGVLYVIRTPTFTGLFGIPIVSLQWNMTP
;
A
#
# COMPACT_ATOMS: atom_id res chain seq x y z
N MET A 1 -12.64 -25.77 -82.04
CA MET A 1 -11.27 -25.42 -82.49
C MET A 1 -10.54 -24.84 -81.30
N ARG A 2 -9.83 -25.65 -80.49
CA ARG A 2 -8.41 -26.06 -80.60
C ARG A 2 -7.41 -24.88 -80.51
N LEU A 3 -6.39 -25.12 -79.66
CA LEU A 3 -5.09 -24.42 -79.43
C LEU A 3 -5.12 -23.45 -78.24
N LEU A 4 -4.74 -23.84 -77.00
CA LEU A 4 -3.44 -24.31 -76.49
C LEU A 4 -2.27 -23.44 -76.96
N ASN A 5 -1.76 -22.57 -76.07
CA ASN A 5 -0.34 -22.37 -75.73
C ASN A 5 -0.23 -21.24 -74.67
N LEU A 6 0.36 -21.40 -73.48
CA LEU A 6 1.73 -21.78 -73.10
C LEU A 6 2.46 -20.54 -72.57
N VAL A 7 2.34 -20.23 -71.28
CA VAL A 7 3.39 -19.54 -70.49
C VAL A 7 3.23 -19.92 -69.01
N LYS A 8 4.28 -20.54 -68.44
CA LYS A 8 4.45 -20.86 -67.01
C LYS A 8 5.21 -19.71 -66.30
N PRO A 9 5.24 -19.69 -64.95
CA PRO A 9 5.26 -18.47 -64.14
C PRO A 9 6.67 -17.95 -63.86
N ILE A 10 6.78 -16.64 -63.69
CA ILE A 10 7.94 -16.00 -63.06
C ILE A 10 7.56 -15.69 -61.62
N MET A 11 8.17 -16.43 -60.70
CA MET A 11 8.30 -16.06 -59.29
C MET A 11 8.95 -14.67 -59.20
N PHE A 12 8.30 -13.72 -58.52
CA PHE A 12 9.01 -12.63 -57.86
C PHE A 12 8.41 -12.42 -56.48
N THR A 13 9.03 -13.10 -55.52
CA THR A 13 8.84 -12.92 -54.08
C THR A 13 9.48 -11.59 -53.69
N PHE A 14 8.68 -10.53 -53.53
CA PHE A 14 9.13 -9.27 -52.94
C PHE A 14 8.77 -9.26 -51.45
N ALA A 15 9.64 -9.84 -50.63
CA ALA A 15 9.59 -9.69 -49.18
C ALA A 15 10.13 -8.30 -48.84
N ILE A 16 9.23 -7.35 -48.54
CA ILE A 16 9.59 -6.05 -47.97
C ILE A 16 9.93 -6.27 -46.50
N LEU A 17 11.23 -6.45 -46.22
CA LEU A 17 11.82 -6.33 -44.89
C LEU A 17 11.81 -4.84 -44.51
N VAL A 18 10.77 -4.40 -43.80
CA VAL A 18 10.82 -3.14 -43.05
C VAL A 18 11.65 -3.40 -41.80
N GLY A 19 12.91 -2.99 -41.84
CA GLY A 19 13.79 -2.97 -40.69
C GLY A 19 13.27 -1.99 -39.65
N PHE A 20 12.60 -2.51 -38.61
CA PHE A 20 12.49 -1.81 -37.34
C PHE A 20 13.85 -1.90 -36.65
N SER A 21 14.67 -0.86 -36.82
CA SER A 21 15.82 -0.62 -35.95
C SER A 21 15.30 -0.43 -34.53
N ALA A 22 15.44 -1.46 -33.70
CA ALA A 22 15.36 -1.30 -32.26
C ALA A 22 16.52 -0.38 -31.84
N LEU A 23 16.22 0.89 -31.61
CA LEU A 23 17.11 1.77 -30.87
C LEU A 23 17.23 1.18 -29.47
N ALA A 24 18.38 0.57 -29.18
CA ALA A 24 18.81 0.28 -27.83
C ALA A 24 18.89 1.60 -27.07
N GLN A 25 17.89 1.89 -26.25
CA GLN A 25 17.87 3.05 -25.38
C GLN A 25 18.82 2.76 -24.21
N GLU A 26 19.93 3.50 -24.12
CA GLU A 26 20.85 3.42 -22.98
C GLU A 26 20.07 3.66 -21.67
N PRO A 27 20.43 2.98 -20.57
CA PRO A 27 19.81 3.22 -19.27
C PRO A 27 20.03 4.67 -18.86
N VAL A 28 18.97 5.48 -18.91
CA VAL A 28 19.02 6.90 -18.60
C VAL A 28 19.24 7.05 -17.09
N ASN A 29 20.42 7.51 -16.69
CA ASN A 29 20.75 7.72 -15.29
C ASN A 29 20.20 9.07 -14.82
N CYS A 30 18.99 9.06 -14.25
CA CYS A 30 18.30 10.27 -13.76
C CYS A 30 18.92 10.89 -12.50
N ARG A 31 19.96 10.29 -11.92
CA ARG A 31 20.63 10.78 -10.70
C ARG A 31 21.22 12.17 -10.86
N ALA A 32 21.92 12.41 -11.96
CA ALA A 32 22.59 13.68 -12.20
C ALA A 32 21.59 14.84 -12.32
N GLU A 33 20.38 14.57 -12.82
CA GLU A 33 19.30 15.56 -12.91
C GLU A 33 18.61 15.76 -11.56
N VAL A 34 18.40 14.68 -10.79
CA VAL A 34 17.88 14.77 -9.42
C VAL A 34 18.83 15.58 -8.52
N ASP A 35 20.14 15.34 -8.59
CA ASP A 35 21.15 16.03 -7.79
C ASP A 35 21.31 17.52 -8.19
N LYS A 36 21.05 17.86 -9.47
CA LYS A 36 21.01 19.26 -9.94
C LYS A 36 19.80 20.01 -9.41
N VAL A 37 18.65 19.35 -9.34
CA VAL A 37 17.38 19.97 -8.95
C VAL A 37 17.21 19.99 -7.44
N CYS A 38 17.65 18.94 -6.75
CA CYS A 38 17.53 18.76 -5.31
C CYS A 38 18.93 18.65 -4.70
N SER A 39 19.37 19.70 -4.00
CA SER A 39 20.70 19.72 -3.40
C SER A 39 20.89 18.58 -2.39
N PRO A 40 22.09 17.98 -2.32
CA PRO A 40 22.39 16.85 -1.41
C PRO A 40 22.24 17.21 0.08
N THR A 41 22.15 18.49 0.43
CA THR A 41 21.93 18.99 1.80
C THR A 41 20.48 18.88 2.29
N GLN A 42 19.51 18.58 1.41
CA GLN A 42 18.15 18.21 1.82
C GLN A 42 18.02 16.70 2.13
N ALA A 43 19.10 15.92 1.99
CA ALA A 43 19.12 14.46 2.13
C ALA A 43 19.08 13.93 3.58
N GLY A 44 18.54 14.71 4.53
CA GLY A 44 18.35 14.26 5.92
C GLY A 44 17.27 13.19 6.10
N GLY A 45 16.47 12.91 5.07
CA GLY A 45 15.49 11.82 5.09
C GLY A 45 14.84 11.58 3.73
N LYS A 46 14.44 10.32 3.47
CA LYS A 46 13.79 9.89 2.22
C LYS A 46 12.60 10.77 1.81
N GLY A 47 11.90 11.37 2.77
CA GLY A 47 10.76 12.28 2.53
C GLY A 47 11.13 13.68 2.00
N ALA A 48 12.31 14.19 2.31
CA ALA A 48 12.73 15.54 1.88
C ALA A 48 13.07 15.60 0.38
N VAL A 49 13.67 14.52 -0.14
CA VAL A 49 13.93 14.36 -1.58
C VAL A 49 12.62 14.23 -2.36
N LEU A 50 11.67 13.43 -1.87
CA LEU A 50 10.33 13.30 -2.49
C LEU A 50 9.59 14.64 -2.56
N LYS A 51 9.66 15.44 -1.49
CA LYS A 51 9.06 16.78 -1.47
C LYS A 51 9.71 17.73 -2.48
N CYS A 52 11.04 17.76 -2.53
CA CYS A 52 11.77 18.59 -3.51
C CYS A 52 11.45 18.21 -4.96
N LEU A 53 11.37 16.92 -5.27
CA LEU A 53 11.01 16.43 -6.60
C LEU A 53 9.57 16.79 -6.99
N SER A 54 8.64 16.74 -6.04
CA SER A 54 7.25 17.18 -6.27
C SER A 54 7.16 18.69 -6.56
N GLU A 55 7.97 19.51 -5.90
CA GLU A 55 7.96 20.98 -6.07
C GLU A 55 8.66 21.42 -7.37
N ASN A 56 9.49 20.56 -7.97
CA ASN A 56 10.28 20.88 -9.17
C ASN A 56 9.97 19.99 -10.38
N GLN A 57 8.80 19.35 -10.40
CA GLN A 57 8.41 18.37 -11.44
C GLN A 57 8.51 18.92 -12.88
N GLU A 58 8.36 20.22 -13.09
CA GLU A 58 8.46 20.88 -14.40
C GLU A 58 9.89 21.07 -14.90
N LYS A 59 10.88 21.09 -14.00
CA LYS A 59 12.30 21.27 -14.34
C LYS A 59 12.99 19.95 -14.70
N ILE A 60 12.25 18.85 -14.59
CA ILE A 60 12.78 17.51 -14.79
C ILE A 60 12.44 17.06 -16.22
N PRO A 61 13.41 16.55 -16.99
CA PRO A 61 13.15 16.06 -18.33
C PRO A 61 12.08 14.95 -18.32
N VAL A 62 11.24 14.94 -19.36
CA VAL A 62 10.08 14.02 -19.49
C VAL A 62 10.44 12.55 -19.27
N VAL A 63 11.65 12.15 -19.66
CA VAL A 63 12.17 10.79 -19.47
C VAL A 63 12.36 10.44 -17.98
N CYS A 64 12.87 11.37 -17.17
CA CYS A 64 13.05 11.17 -15.74
C CYS A 64 11.76 11.36 -14.94
N LYS A 65 10.81 12.13 -15.46
CA LYS A 65 9.49 12.32 -14.84
C LYS A 65 8.75 10.99 -14.67
N LEU A 66 8.79 10.12 -15.68
CA LEU A 66 8.21 8.77 -15.63
C LEU A 66 8.86 7.90 -14.56
N GLU A 67 10.17 7.99 -14.40
CA GLU A 67 10.92 7.22 -13.40
C GLU A 67 10.66 7.71 -11.97
N ILE A 68 10.52 9.03 -11.79
CA ILE A 68 10.15 9.64 -10.50
C ILE A 68 8.69 9.34 -10.16
N GLU A 69 7.77 9.37 -11.12
CA GLU A 69 6.37 8.95 -10.88
C GLU A 69 6.29 7.46 -10.50
N ARG A 70 7.14 6.61 -11.10
CA ARG A 70 7.30 5.21 -10.67
C ARG A 70 7.86 5.11 -9.26
N PHE A 71 8.86 5.92 -8.92
CA PHE A 71 9.44 5.94 -7.57
C PHE A 71 8.44 6.46 -6.53
N ILE A 72 7.66 7.48 -6.84
CA ILE A 72 6.60 8.02 -5.98
C ILE A 72 5.50 6.97 -5.80
N ARG A 73 5.10 6.24 -6.83
CA ARG A 73 4.11 5.15 -6.70
C ARG A 73 4.65 3.96 -5.92
N ALA A 74 5.90 3.56 -6.15
CA ALA A 74 6.55 2.51 -5.37
C ALA A 74 6.72 2.93 -3.90
N ALA A 75 7.09 4.19 -3.67
CA ALA A 75 7.19 4.78 -2.34
C ALA A 75 5.81 4.88 -1.67
N GLN A 76 4.77 5.32 -2.38
CA GLN A 76 3.39 5.35 -1.92
C GLN A 76 2.88 3.94 -1.62
N GLN A 77 3.25 2.92 -2.38
CA GLN A 77 2.90 1.52 -2.10
C GLN A 77 3.67 0.94 -0.91
N THR A 78 4.89 1.40 -0.65
CA THR A 78 5.57 1.13 0.63
C THR A 78 4.96 1.95 1.77
N GLN A 79 4.39 3.12 1.49
CA GLN A 79 3.67 3.95 2.45
C GLN A 79 2.27 3.38 2.75
N ASP A 80 1.64 2.66 1.80
CA ASP A 80 0.45 1.83 2.02
C ASP A 80 0.72 0.70 3.02
N GLN A 81 1.99 0.32 3.23
CA GLN A 81 2.36 -0.57 4.34
C GLN A 81 2.12 0.06 5.72
N SER A 82 2.02 1.40 5.77
CA SER A 82 1.59 2.19 6.93
C SER A 82 0.10 2.60 6.88
N GLU A 83 -0.51 2.72 5.69
CA GLU A 83 -1.93 3.08 5.56
C GLU A 83 -2.89 1.90 5.81
N GLY A 84 -2.43 0.64 5.67
CA GLY A 84 -3.23 -0.55 6.00
C GLY A 84 -3.49 -0.79 7.50
N ALA A 85 -2.95 0.06 8.38
CA ALA A 85 -3.20 -0.01 9.81
C ALA A 85 -4.40 0.85 10.24
N LEU A 86 -4.61 2.00 9.60
CA LEU A 86 -5.61 2.98 10.03
C LEU A 86 -6.78 3.15 9.04
N ALA A 87 -6.63 2.76 7.77
CA ALA A 87 -7.61 3.10 6.73
C ALA A 87 -8.46 1.94 6.17
N THR A 88 -8.11 0.67 6.42
CA THR A 88 -8.89 -0.47 5.89
C THR A 88 -9.66 -1.20 6.98
N ILE A 89 -10.98 -1.32 6.81
CA ILE A 89 -11.81 -2.29 7.55
C ILE A 89 -11.22 -3.68 7.23
N GLY A 90 -10.67 -4.35 8.25
CA GLY A 90 -9.96 -5.64 8.09
C GLY A 90 -8.43 -5.55 8.05
N GLY A 91 -7.85 -4.35 8.10
CA GLY A 91 -6.43 -4.18 8.39
C GLY A 91 -6.08 -4.60 9.81
N LEU A 92 -4.84 -5.06 10.04
CA LEU A 92 -4.40 -5.54 11.36
C LEU A 92 -4.45 -4.51 12.47
N ASN A 93 -4.78 -3.25 12.23
CA ASN A 93 -4.97 -2.23 13.28
C ASN A 93 -6.38 -1.62 13.30
N ALA A 94 -7.28 -2.10 12.45
CA ALA A 94 -8.69 -1.76 12.52
C ALA A 94 -9.41 -2.53 13.66
N PRO A 95 -10.56 -2.02 14.14
CA PRO A 95 -11.43 -2.76 15.04
C PRO A 95 -11.87 -4.07 14.37
N ASN A 96 -11.49 -5.20 14.95
CA ASN A 96 -11.90 -6.50 14.45
C ASN A 96 -13.39 -6.76 14.78
N PRO A 97 -14.17 -7.33 13.85
CA PRO A 97 -15.53 -7.77 14.16
C PRO A 97 -15.52 -8.94 15.16
N PRO A 98 -16.62 -9.16 15.91
CA PRO A 98 -16.75 -10.27 16.86
C PRO A 98 -16.97 -11.63 16.18
N PHE A 99 -16.60 -11.76 14.91
CA PHE A 99 -16.75 -12.98 14.12
C PHE A 99 -15.49 -13.20 13.26
N PRO A 100 -15.18 -14.46 12.90
CA PRO A 100 -14.06 -14.75 12.03
C PRO A 100 -14.19 -14.04 10.68
N THR A 101 -13.11 -13.46 10.19
CA THR A 101 -13.05 -12.83 8.87
C THR A 101 -11.84 -13.29 8.09
N LEU A 102 -12.04 -13.45 6.79
CA LEU A 102 -11.01 -13.72 5.81
C LEU A 102 -11.17 -12.66 4.70
N ALA A 103 -10.11 -11.88 4.47
CA ALA A 103 -10.04 -10.93 3.38
C ALA A 103 -8.86 -11.28 2.49
N LEU A 104 -9.14 -11.53 1.22
CA LEU A 104 -8.14 -11.70 0.18
C LEU A 104 -8.28 -10.53 -0.79
N GLU A 105 -7.22 -9.75 -0.94
CA GLU A 105 -7.15 -8.65 -1.89
C GLU A 105 -6.01 -8.93 -2.87
N SER A 106 -6.28 -8.84 -4.16
CA SER A 106 -5.24 -8.95 -5.18
C SER A 106 -5.43 -7.83 -6.19
N SER A 107 -4.33 -7.22 -6.57
CA SER A 107 -4.27 -6.16 -7.56
C SER A 107 -3.15 -6.46 -8.54
N TYR A 108 -3.43 -6.25 -9.82
CA TYR A 108 -2.47 -6.39 -10.91
C TYR A 108 -2.48 -5.12 -11.74
N PHE A 109 -1.29 -4.57 -11.98
CA PHE A 109 -1.10 -3.42 -12.85
C PHE A 109 -0.23 -3.86 -14.03
N GLY A 110 -0.80 -3.85 -15.23
CA GLY A 110 -0.11 -4.17 -16.48
C GLY A 110 0.65 -2.98 -17.08
N GLY A 111 1.65 -3.27 -17.92
CA GLY A 111 2.52 -2.29 -18.59
C GLY A 111 3.98 -2.75 -18.61
N ASP A 112 4.91 -1.88 -19.01
CA ASP A 112 6.37 -2.17 -19.05
C ASP A 112 6.96 -2.57 -17.68
N TYR A 113 6.22 -2.30 -16.60
CA TYR A 113 6.57 -2.61 -15.21
C TYR A 113 5.35 -3.29 -14.60
N SER A 114 5.18 -4.59 -14.87
CA SER A 114 4.05 -5.33 -14.31
C SER A 114 4.21 -5.45 -12.80
N LEU A 115 3.20 -5.02 -12.04
CA LEU A 115 3.19 -5.14 -10.58
C LEU A 115 2.02 -6.02 -10.18
N SER A 116 2.29 -7.06 -9.40
CA SER A 116 1.25 -7.84 -8.73
C SER A 116 1.39 -7.72 -7.23
N ASN A 117 0.28 -7.43 -6.54
CA ASN A 117 0.22 -7.33 -5.09
C ASN A 117 -0.94 -8.19 -4.60
N SER A 118 -0.65 -9.08 -3.65
CA SER A 118 -1.61 -9.98 -3.04
C SER A 118 -1.52 -9.88 -1.53
N ARG A 119 -2.68 -9.74 -0.87
CA ARG A 119 -2.81 -9.57 0.58
C ARG A 119 -3.84 -10.54 1.13
N LEU A 120 -3.51 -11.18 2.24
CA LEU A 120 -4.37 -12.06 2.99
C LEU A 120 -4.46 -11.54 4.42
N ASN A 121 -5.67 -11.33 4.92
CA ASN A 121 -5.93 -11.08 6.33
C ASN A 121 -6.89 -12.14 6.85
N LEU A 122 -6.47 -12.85 7.90
CA LEU A 122 -7.28 -13.80 8.64
C LEU A 122 -7.43 -13.30 10.06
N THR A 123 -8.65 -13.22 10.57
CA THR A 123 -8.93 -12.79 11.93
C THR A 123 -9.95 -13.72 12.55
N SER A 124 -9.72 -14.13 13.79
CA SER A 124 -10.65 -15.00 14.52
C SER A 124 -10.70 -14.65 16.00
N PRO A 125 -11.90 -14.37 16.56
CA PRO A 125 -12.09 -14.38 18.00
C PRO A 125 -11.94 -15.82 18.51
N PHE A 126 -11.03 -16.04 19.45
CA PHE A 126 -10.74 -17.39 19.96
C PHE A 126 -11.15 -17.57 21.43
N ALA A 127 -11.36 -16.48 22.16
CA ALA A 127 -11.89 -16.50 23.52
C ALA A 127 -12.75 -15.26 23.74
N GLY A 128 -13.79 -15.36 24.55
CA GLY A 128 -14.65 -14.22 24.85
C GLY A 128 -15.96 -14.63 25.50
N GLY A 129 -16.63 -13.64 26.10
CA GLY A 129 -17.95 -13.76 26.70
C GLY A 129 -18.80 -12.55 26.35
N GLU A 130 -19.75 -12.20 27.22
CA GLU A 130 -20.64 -11.06 26.96
C GLU A 130 -19.91 -9.71 26.97
N THR A 131 -18.92 -9.58 27.85
CA THR A 131 -18.24 -8.31 28.15
C THR A 131 -16.81 -8.21 27.62
N GLU A 132 -16.20 -9.31 27.19
CA GLU A 132 -14.82 -9.31 26.73
C GLU A 132 -14.60 -10.23 25.54
N THR A 133 -13.60 -9.92 24.72
CA THR A 133 -13.26 -10.69 23.54
C THR A 133 -11.76 -10.63 23.28
N TRP A 134 -11.17 -11.78 23.02
CA TRP A 134 -9.81 -11.97 22.56
C TRP A 134 -9.82 -12.39 21.11
N THR A 135 -9.04 -11.70 20.30
CA THR A 135 -8.98 -11.91 18.85
C THR A 135 -7.55 -12.07 18.42
N ALA A 136 -7.29 -13.12 17.65
CA ALA A 136 -6.02 -13.34 16.97
C ALA A 136 -6.18 -12.98 15.50
N SER A 137 -5.17 -12.34 14.93
CA SER A 137 -5.14 -12.01 13.51
C SER A 137 -3.79 -12.39 12.90
N LEU A 138 -3.83 -12.79 11.64
CA LEU A 138 -2.70 -13.09 10.78
C LEU A 138 -2.84 -12.23 9.52
N ALA A 139 -1.77 -11.57 9.10
CA ALA A 139 -1.68 -10.96 7.79
C ALA A 139 -0.48 -11.50 7.01
N GLY A 140 -0.71 -11.73 5.72
CA GLY A 140 0.30 -12.07 4.73
C GLY A 140 0.21 -11.11 3.55
N GLY A 141 1.36 -10.75 2.99
CA GLY A 141 1.44 -9.92 1.78
C GLY A 141 2.56 -10.38 0.88
N HIS A 142 2.31 -10.37 -0.42
CA HIS A 142 3.31 -10.67 -1.45
C HIS A 142 3.21 -9.63 -2.56
N VAL A 143 4.32 -8.97 -2.86
CA VAL A 143 4.45 -8.04 -3.96
C VAL A 143 5.51 -8.57 -4.91
N ALA A 144 5.17 -8.69 -6.20
CA ALA A 144 6.11 -9.02 -7.25
C ALA A 144 6.15 -7.92 -8.31
N ILE A 145 7.37 -7.53 -8.68
CA ILE A 145 7.70 -6.52 -9.68
C ILE A 145 8.32 -7.25 -10.87
N GLY A 146 7.70 -7.16 -12.05
CA GLY A 146 8.09 -7.92 -13.24
C GLY A 146 9.34 -7.40 -13.96
N SER A 147 9.72 -6.15 -13.70
CA SER A 147 10.95 -5.51 -14.20
C SER A 147 12.01 -5.44 -13.10
N ASN A 148 13.29 -5.19 -13.45
CA ASN A 148 14.33 -4.80 -12.51
C ASN A 148 14.40 -3.26 -12.42
N PRO A 149 13.57 -2.57 -11.63
CA PRO A 149 13.77 -1.13 -11.45
C PRO A 149 15.09 -0.93 -10.72
N VAL A 150 15.98 -0.18 -11.36
CA VAL A 150 17.21 0.32 -10.76
C VAL A 150 16.84 1.64 -10.11
N LEU A 151 17.20 1.82 -8.84
CA LEU A 151 17.07 3.09 -8.15
C LEU A 151 18.03 4.11 -8.78
N SER A 152 17.73 5.40 -8.67
CA SER A 152 18.60 6.45 -9.21
C SER A 152 20.03 6.40 -8.63
N ASN A 153 20.25 5.75 -7.49
CA ASN A 153 21.58 5.55 -6.91
C ASN A 153 22.34 4.33 -7.48
N GLY A 154 21.74 3.54 -8.37
CA GLY A 154 22.29 2.30 -8.93
C GLY A 154 21.90 1.03 -8.17
N ASP A 155 21.18 1.15 -7.06
CA ASP A 155 20.76 -0.01 -6.27
C ASP A 155 19.60 -0.74 -6.94
N LEU A 156 19.66 -2.07 -6.94
CA LEU A 156 18.59 -2.91 -7.46
C LEU A 156 17.46 -2.97 -6.44
N ILE A 157 16.24 -2.70 -6.87
CA ILE A 157 15.06 -2.99 -6.05
C ILE A 157 14.80 -4.50 -6.08
N PRO A 158 14.55 -5.15 -4.93
CA PRO A 158 14.16 -6.54 -4.88
C PRO A 158 12.93 -6.80 -5.74
N LYS A 159 12.94 -7.88 -6.54
CA LYS A 159 11.82 -8.28 -7.39
C LYS A 159 10.58 -8.68 -6.60
N THR A 160 10.79 -9.18 -5.39
CA THR A 160 9.75 -9.69 -4.52
C THR A 160 9.91 -9.10 -3.13
N LEU A 161 8.79 -8.70 -2.54
CA LEU A 161 8.72 -8.25 -1.16
C LEU A 161 7.60 -9.00 -0.47
N ASP A 162 7.93 -9.62 0.64
CA ASP A 162 7.01 -10.40 1.46
C ASP A 162 6.73 -9.69 2.78
N ARG A 163 5.55 -9.96 3.34
CA ARG A 163 5.16 -9.51 4.67
C ARG A 163 4.41 -10.61 5.39
N VAL A 164 4.75 -10.82 6.65
CA VAL A 164 3.99 -11.68 7.58
C VAL A 164 3.86 -10.95 8.91
N GLU A 165 2.66 -10.93 9.47
CA GLU A 165 2.39 -10.27 10.74
C GLU A 165 1.32 -11.01 11.53
N VAL A 166 1.51 -11.09 12.84
CA VAL A 166 0.56 -11.67 13.78
C VAL A 166 0.15 -10.59 14.76
N ALA A 167 -1.14 -10.50 15.05
CA ALA A 167 -1.68 -9.56 16.02
C ALA A 167 -2.57 -10.26 17.05
N LEU A 168 -2.54 -9.73 18.27
CA LEU A 168 -3.42 -10.11 19.36
C LEU A 168 -4.18 -8.86 19.82
N GLN A 169 -5.50 -8.98 19.94
CA GLN A 169 -6.38 -7.93 20.40
C GLN A 169 -7.18 -8.40 21.61
N TYR A 170 -7.25 -7.54 22.62
CA TYR A 170 -8.22 -7.62 23.72
C TYR A 170 -9.21 -6.48 23.58
N GLU A 171 -10.50 -6.79 23.68
CA GLU A 171 -11.58 -5.80 23.76
C GLU A 171 -12.43 -6.07 25.00
N LYS A 172 -12.79 -4.99 25.70
CA LYS A 172 -13.72 -5.04 26.83
C LYS A 172 -14.83 -4.02 26.68
N LYS A 173 -16.07 -4.51 26.74
CA LYS A 173 -17.29 -3.71 26.83
C LYS A 173 -17.49 -3.27 28.28
N LEU A 174 -17.83 -2.00 28.44
CA LEU A 174 -18.08 -1.33 29.72
C LEU A 174 -19.56 -0.89 29.77
N PRO A 175 -20.12 -0.67 30.97
CA PRO A 175 -21.48 -0.18 31.12
C PRO A 175 -21.73 1.11 30.34
N GLY A 176 -22.90 1.22 29.71
CA GLY A 176 -23.27 2.38 28.88
C GLY A 176 -22.63 2.35 27.48
N TYR A 177 -22.52 1.17 26.87
CA TYR A 177 -21.94 0.95 25.53
C TYR A 177 -20.53 1.51 25.32
N ARG A 178 -19.82 1.78 26.41
CA ARG A 178 -18.42 2.17 26.38
C ARG A 178 -17.58 0.94 26.06
N ARG A 179 -16.42 1.11 25.45
CA ARG A 179 -15.48 0.01 25.21
C ARG A 179 -14.05 0.50 25.23
N TRP A 180 -13.13 -0.39 25.56
CA TRP A 180 -11.73 -0.16 25.27
C TRP A 180 -11.13 -1.39 24.59
N SER A 181 -10.11 -1.16 23.79
CA SER A 181 -9.36 -2.22 23.16
C SER A 181 -7.88 -1.93 23.15
N VAL A 182 -7.10 -3.00 23.21
CA VAL A 182 -5.65 -2.99 23.05
C VAL A 182 -5.34 -4.02 21.99
N LYS A 183 -4.54 -3.62 21.01
CA LYS A 183 -4.06 -4.52 19.96
C LYS A 183 -2.57 -4.34 19.81
N GLY A 184 -1.84 -5.45 19.91
CA GLY A 184 -0.41 -5.49 19.65
C GLY A 184 -0.15 -6.39 18.45
N SER A 185 0.83 -6.03 17.62
CA SER A 185 1.23 -6.86 16.50
C SER A 185 2.75 -6.93 16.35
N VAL A 186 3.22 -8.08 15.87
CA VAL A 186 4.61 -8.34 15.55
C VAL A 186 4.69 -9.06 14.22
N GLY A 187 5.67 -8.70 13.40
CA GLY A 187 5.83 -9.28 12.08
C GLY A 187 7.17 -8.97 11.46
N SER A 188 7.29 -9.29 10.18
CA SER A 188 8.42 -8.88 9.35
C SER A 188 7.95 -8.50 7.95
N SER A 189 8.61 -7.52 7.35
CA SER A 189 8.43 -7.15 5.95
C SER A 189 9.76 -6.85 5.29
N GLY A 190 10.02 -7.48 4.16
CA GLY A 190 11.27 -7.35 3.42
C GLY A 190 11.34 -8.32 2.25
N ASP A 191 12.49 -8.33 1.59
CA ASP A 191 12.89 -9.36 0.61
C ASP A 191 13.19 -10.70 1.28
N GLU A 192 13.67 -10.67 2.52
CA GLU A 192 13.93 -11.86 3.32
C GLU A 192 13.33 -11.72 4.72
N LEU A 193 12.28 -12.49 4.99
CA LEU A 193 11.56 -12.42 6.26
C LEU A 193 12.47 -12.78 7.45
N PHE A 194 12.39 -11.97 8.51
CA PHE A 194 13.06 -12.17 9.80
C PHE A 194 14.60 -12.23 9.76
N LYS A 195 15.26 -11.80 8.67
CA LYS A 195 16.73 -11.79 8.62
C LYS A 195 17.37 -10.62 9.34
N SER A 196 16.77 -9.43 9.25
CA SER A 196 17.26 -8.23 9.94
C SER A 196 16.25 -7.73 10.96
N GLY A 197 16.75 -7.23 12.10
CA GLY A 197 15.91 -6.47 13.04
C GLY A 197 15.30 -5.20 12.42
N LYS A 198 15.86 -4.72 11.30
CA LYS A 198 15.30 -3.60 10.53
C LYS A 198 14.04 -3.96 9.75
N ASP A 199 13.85 -5.24 9.46
CA ASP A 199 12.70 -5.77 8.72
C ASP A 199 11.57 -6.16 9.67
N SER A 200 11.73 -5.89 10.97
CA SER A 200 10.72 -6.20 11.99
C SER A 200 9.59 -5.18 11.94
N LEU A 201 8.37 -5.65 12.09
CA LEU A 201 7.17 -4.86 12.27
C LEU A 201 6.74 -5.00 13.73
N LEU A 202 6.57 -3.87 14.43
CA LEU A 202 6.04 -3.85 15.78
C LEU A 202 5.05 -2.71 15.89
N SER A 203 3.80 -3.01 16.25
CA SER A 203 2.79 -1.99 16.46
C SER A 203 1.95 -2.23 17.72
N LEU A 204 1.46 -1.12 18.29
CA LEU A 204 0.57 -1.09 19.44
C LEU A 204 -0.54 -0.07 19.16
N ASN A 205 -1.78 -0.48 19.37
CA ASN A 205 -2.96 0.33 19.18
C ASN A 205 -3.84 0.25 20.43
N LEU A 206 -4.08 1.40 21.05
CA LEU A 206 -4.99 1.57 22.17
C LEU A 206 -6.21 2.33 21.69
N GLN A 207 -7.42 1.86 22.00
CA GLN A 207 -8.65 2.56 21.65
C GLN A 207 -9.60 2.64 22.84
N TYR A 208 -10.30 3.77 22.96
CA TYR A 208 -11.37 3.98 23.92
C TYR A 208 -12.57 4.59 23.22
N GLY A 209 -13.72 3.94 23.33
CA GLY A 209 -14.95 4.31 22.66
C GLY A 209 -16.09 4.59 23.62
N TYR A 210 -16.91 5.60 23.32
CA TYR A 210 -18.12 5.90 24.08
C TYR A 210 -19.24 6.47 23.19
N PRO A 211 -20.51 6.13 23.48
CA PRO A 211 -21.65 6.65 22.72
C PRO A 211 -21.90 8.13 23.04
N SER A 212 -22.35 8.87 22.02
CA SER A 212 -22.91 10.21 22.16
C SER A 212 -24.44 10.15 22.26
N LYS A 213 -25.05 11.12 22.93
CA LYS A 213 -26.52 11.21 23.10
C LYS A 213 -27.27 11.30 21.77
N GLY A 214 -26.62 11.78 20.71
CA GLY A 214 -27.19 11.90 19.36
C GLY A 214 -27.05 10.65 18.47
N GLY A 215 -26.70 9.49 19.02
CA GLY A 215 -26.59 8.23 18.27
C GLY A 215 -25.27 7.99 17.55
N GLY A 216 -24.34 8.96 17.58
CA GLY A 216 -22.96 8.74 17.14
C GLY A 216 -22.05 8.17 18.22
N PHE A 217 -20.82 7.85 17.88
CA PHE A 217 -19.87 7.15 18.72
C PHE A 217 -18.49 7.80 18.64
N TRP A 218 -17.99 8.30 19.77
CA TRP A 218 -16.64 8.83 19.87
C TRP A 218 -15.65 7.71 20.11
N THR A 219 -14.49 7.77 19.46
CA THR A 219 -13.36 6.87 19.65
C THR A 219 -12.09 7.69 19.76
N TYR A 220 -11.40 7.59 20.89
CA TYR A 220 -10.02 8.03 21.02
C TYR A 220 -9.11 6.86 20.73
N PHE A 221 -8.00 7.10 20.06
CA PHE A 221 -6.99 6.08 19.87
C PHE A 221 -5.58 6.63 20.00
N LEU A 222 -4.66 5.74 20.32
CA LEU A 222 -3.23 6.00 20.36
C LEU A 222 -2.54 4.86 19.62
N PHE A 223 -1.82 5.21 18.56
CA PHE A 223 -1.09 4.26 17.74
C PHE A 223 0.42 4.48 17.86
N LEU A 224 1.17 3.41 18.06
CA LEU A 224 2.63 3.40 18.05
C LEU A 224 3.10 2.31 17.10
N SER A 225 4.10 2.61 16.27
CA SER A 225 4.72 1.60 15.43
C SER A 225 6.17 1.94 15.11
N ASN A 226 7.00 0.93 14.93
CA ASN A 226 8.39 1.12 14.54
C ASN A 226 8.57 1.52 13.05
N ASN A 227 7.50 1.43 12.26
CA ASN A 227 7.44 1.77 10.83
C ASN A 227 6.38 2.85 10.52
N SER A 228 6.07 3.72 11.49
CA SER A 228 5.10 4.81 11.33
C SER A 228 5.59 5.90 10.35
N PRO A 229 4.66 6.55 9.61
CA PRO A 229 5.01 7.61 8.64
C PRO A 229 5.59 8.86 9.31
N PHE A 230 5.35 9.07 10.61
CA PHE A 230 5.89 10.20 11.38
C PHE A 230 7.23 9.90 12.05
N GLY A 231 7.73 8.67 11.93
CA GLY A 231 8.96 8.20 12.56
C GLY A 231 8.74 6.99 13.45
N SER A 232 9.83 6.26 13.72
CA SER A 232 9.81 5.05 14.53
C SER A 232 9.38 5.35 15.97
N PHE A 233 8.37 4.63 16.46
CA PHE A 233 7.77 4.76 17.79
C PHE A 233 7.26 6.16 18.16
N VAL A 234 7.02 7.02 17.17
CA VAL A 234 6.33 8.30 17.40
C VAL A 234 4.85 8.00 17.64
N PRO A 235 4.30 8.33 18.82
CA PRO A 235 2.89 8.08 19.12
C PRO A 235 2.00 9.00 18.28
N ILE A 236 1.02 8.40 17.59
CA ILE A 236 0.00 9.09 16.82
C ILE A 236 -1.30 9.06 17.63
N PRO A 237 -1.66 10.15 18.33
CA PRO A 237 -2.98 10.27 18.92
C PRO A 237 -4.01 10.55 17.83
N GLY A 238 -5.24 10.11 18.07
CA GLY A 238 -6.35 10.48 17.21
C GLY A 238 -7.69 10.42 17.93
N VAL A 239 -8.64 11.12 17.32
CA VAL A 239 -10.03 11.16 17.76
C VAL A 239 -10.90 10.97 16.53
N LEU A 240 -11.89 10.10 16.62
CA LEU A 240 -12.85 9.78 15.58
C LEU A 240 -14.26 9.88 16.16
N TYR A 241 -15.16 10.47 15.39
CA TYR A 241 -16.58 10.44 15.62
C TYR A 241 -17.24 9.67 14.48
N VAL A 242 -17.89 8.56 14.84
CA VAL A 242 -18.60 7.70 13.89
C VAL A 242 -20.08 7.96 14.03
N ILE A 243 -20.73 8.32 12.94
CA ILE A 243 -22.18 8.39 12.84
C ILE A 243 -22.64 7.38 11.80
N ARG A 244 -23.64 6.58 12.16
CA ARG A 244 -24.22 5.58 11.26
C ARG A 244 -25.73 5.70 11.29
N THR A 245 -26.30 6.06 10.16
CA THR A 245 -27.73 6.03 9.86
C THR A 245 -27.98 4.98 8.77
N PRO A 246 -29.25 4.62 8.46
CA PRO A 246 -29.55 3.67 7.39
C PRO A 246 -29.03 4.10 6.01
N THR A 247 -28.96 5.40 5.74
CA THR A 247 -28.58 5.96 4.42
C THR A 247 -27.18 6.56 4.40
N PHE A 248 -26.59 6.82 5.56
CA PHE A 248 -25.33 7.54 5.69
C PHE A 248 -24.42 6.95 6.76
N THR A 249 -23.15 6.77 6.42
CA THR A 249 -22.08 6.47 7.38
C THR A 249 -21.01 7.55 7.25
N GLY A 250 -20.72 8.24 8.35
CA GLY A 250 -19.67 9.25 8.43
C GLY A 250 -18.66 8.89 9.51
N LEU A 251 -17.39 8.99 9.18
CA LEU A 251 -16.27 8.98 10.11
C LEU A 251 -15.58 10.34 10.03
N PHE A 252 -15.59 11.06 11.14
CA PHE A 252 -15.01 12.41 11.22
C PHE A 252 -13.94 12.44 12.28
N GLY A 253 -12.73 12.85 11.93
CA GLY A 253 -11.68 12.96 12.92
C GLY A 253 -10.30 13.19 12.34
N ILE A 254 -9.30 13.06 13.21
CA ILE A 254 -7.90 13.19 12.84
C ILE A 254 -7.23 11.83 13.09
N PRO A 255 -6.49 11.28 12.09
CA PRO A 255 -6.21 11.83 10.76
C PRO A 255 -7.23 11.41 9.68
N ILE A 256 -8.34 10.77 10.04
CA ILE A 256 -9.24 10.10 9.08
C ILE A 256 -10.55 10.87 8.93
N VAL A 257 -10.91 11.15 7.68
CA VAL A 257 -12.28 11.54 7.28
C VAL A 257 -12.76 10.56 6.21
N SER A 258 -13.95 9.98 6.41
CA SER A 258 -14.58 9.09 5.43
C SER A 258 -16.09 9.27 5.44
N LEU A 259 -16.67 9.30 4.25
CA LEU A 259 -18.09 9.51 4.03
C LEU A 259 -18.60 8.44 3.06
N GLN A 260 -19.63 7.72 3.45
CA GLN A 260 -20.29 6.73 2.62
C GLN A 260 -21.80 7.00 2.63
N TRP A 261 -22.37 7.17 1.44
CA TRP A 261 -23.79 7.38 1.24
C TRP A 261 -24.38 6.22 0.45
N ASN A 262 -25.41 5.57 0.99
CA ASN A 262 -26.17 4.56 0.26
C ASN A 262 -27.42 5.24 -0.30
N MET A 263 -27.41 5.48 -1.61
CA MET A 263 -28.58 5.96 -2.34
C MET A 263 -29.51 4.78 -2.64
N THR A 264 -30.24 4.28 -1.64
CA THR A 264 -31.41 3.44 -1.88
C THR A 264 -32.67 4.32 -1.83
N PRO A 265 -33.53 4.31 -2.87
CA PRO A 265 -34.81 5.01 -2.85
C PRO A 265 -35.77 4.45 -1.79
#